data_AF-A0A842TKQ5-F1
#
_entry.id   AF-A0A842TKQ5-F1
#
_cell.length_a   1.000
_cell.length_b   1.000
_cell.length_c   1.000
_cell.angle_alpha   90.00
_cell.angle_beta   90.00
_cell.angle_gamma   90.00
#
_symmetry.space_group_name_H-M   'P 1'
#
loop_
_entity.id
_entity.type
_entity.pdbx_description
1 polymer ?
#
loop_
_entity_poly.entity_id
_entity_poly.type
_entity_poly.pdbx_seq_one_letter_code
_entity_poly.pdbx_strand_id
1 'polypeptide(L)'
;MSEEDKEAEIKRLKKMSKELWGQKEEYKKKIKFLEDRIFKTLERHKFTTVTGIEKTLITSKIVNELISSAGNQLLVITPYIDSEYTGTLMQKKSEDNVDIILVTKELSQIKTNKKEIKQAIKLLKGFDQIQHIEILFANSLLIIKDQEEALISTGVLTKDNLEISYNLGLFTKEKDDIKIFKNFFQMHVPKFMKI
;
A
#
# COMPACT_ATOMS: atom_id res chain seq x y z
N MET A 1 15.66 -40.52 -57.42
CA MET A 1 14.54 -39.59 -57.29
C MET A 1 14.18 -39.10 -58.67
N SER A 2 12.99 -39.46 -59.12
CA SER A 2 12.38 -38.93 -60.33
C SER A 2 12.11 -37.42 -60.18
N GLU A 3 11.83 -36.71 -61.28
CA GLU A 3 11.40 -35.31 -61.18
C GLU A 3 10.08 -35.16 -60.42
N GLU A 4 9.18 -36.14 -60.54
CA GLU A 4 7.92 -36.18 -59.78
C GLU A 4 8.16 -36.30 -58.27
N ASP A 5 9.16 -37.08 -57.84
CA ASP A 5 9.55 -37.18 -56.42
C ASP A 5 10.07 -35.84 -55.88
N LYS A 6 10.80 -35.08 -56.71
CA LYS A 6 11.34 -33.76 -56.35
C LYS A 6 10.21 -32.73 -56.21
N GLU A 7 9.24 -32.72 -57.13
CA GLU A 7 8.10 -31.81 -57.06
C GLU A 7 7.20 -32.09 -55.84
N ALA A 8 6.96 -33.37 -55.54
CA ALA A 8 6.21 -33.78 -54.37
C ALA A 8 6.89 -33.31 -53.07
N GLU A 9 8.21 -33.46 -52.97
CA GLU A 9 8.97 -33.04 -51.79
C GLU A 9 9.03 -31.50 -51.66
N ILE A 10 9.17 -30.76 -52.77
CA ILE A 10 9.10 -29.28 -52.76
C ILE A 10 7.72 -28.81 -52.27
N LYS A 11 6.63 -29.47 -52.69
CA LYS A 11 5.27 -29.13 -52.26
C LYS A 11 5.08 -29.42 -50.77
N ARG A 12 5.63 -30.51 -50.26
CA ARG A 12 5.65 -30.86 -48.83
C ARG A 12 6.43 -29.84 -48.00
N LEU A 13 7.63 -29.46 -48.44
CA LEU A 13 8.47 -28.47 -47.77
C LEU A 13 7.82 -27.09 -47.73
N LYS A 14 7.15 -26.66 -48.82
CA LYS A 14 6.38 -25.41 -48.84
C LYS A 14 5.22 -25.42 -47.85
N LYS A 15 4.48 -26.53 -47.75
CA LYS A 15 3.40 -26.69 -46.77
C LYS A 15 3.93 -26.61 -45.34
N MET A 16 4.99 -27.35 -45.05
CA MET A 16 5.63 -27.38 -43.73
C MET A 16 6.20 -26.01 -43.33
N SER A 17 6.83 -25.30 -44.27
CA SER A 17 7.33 -23.93 -44.04
C SER A 17 6.20 -22.95 -43.69
N LYS A 18 5.05 -23.06 -44.37
CA LYS A 18 3.86 -22.24 -44.09
C LYS A 18 3.27 -22.53 -42.71
N GLU A 19 3.19 -23.80 -42.32
CA GLU A 19 2.73 -24.22 -41.00
C GLU A 19 3.65 -23.72 -39.87
N LEU A 20 4.97 -23.84 -40.05
CA LEU A 20 5.97 -23.32 -39.11
C LEU A 20 5.89 -21.80 -38.96
N TRP A 21 5.64 -21.08 -40.06
CA TRP A 21 5.41 -19.63 -40.02
C TRP A 21 4.14 -19.26 -39.23
N GLY A 22 3.06 -20.02 -39.41
CA GLY A 22 1.83 -19.83 -38.64
C GLY A 22 2.06 -20.04 -37.14
N GLN A 23 2.75 -21.12 -36.77
CA GLN A 23 3.10 -21.39 -35.37
C GLN A 23 4.00 -20.32 -34.78
N LYS A 24 4.98 -19.82 -35.53
CA LYS A 24 5.87 -18.73 -35.08
C LYS A 24 5.09 -17.46 -34.74
N GLU A 25 4.12 -17.07 -35.58
CA GLU A 25 3.29 -15.91 -35.32
C GLU A 25 2.34 -16.11 -34.13
N GLU A 26 1.84 -17.33 -33.93
CA GLU A 26 1.06 -17.68 -32.73
C GLU A 26 1.91 -17.58 -31.45
N TYR A 27 3.14 -18.09 -31.48
CA TYR A 27 4.05 -17.98 -30.34
C TYR A 27 4.44 -16.54 -30.03
N LYS A 28 4.68 -15.70 -31.04
CA LYS A 28 4.92 -14.26 -30.82
C LYS A 28 3.75 -13.58 -30.11
N LYS A 29 2.50 -13.92 -30.49
CA LYS A 29 1.31 -13.38 -29.80
C LYS A 29 1.24 -13.84 -28.35
N LYS A 30 1.53 -15.11 -28.07
CA LYS A 30 1.57 -15.66 -26.70
C LYS A 30 2.68 -15.02 -25.86
N ILE A 31 3.88 -14.83 -26.41
CA ILE A 31 4.99 -14.15 -25.75
C ILE A 31 4.59 -12.72 -25.40
N LYS A 32 4.08 -11.95 -26.37
CA LYS A 32 3.63 -10.57 -26.14
C LYS A 32 2.55 -10.50 -25.06
N PHE A 33 1.58 -11.41 -25.08
CA PHE A 33 0.55 -11.49 -24.04
C PHE A 33 1.13 -11.78 -22.64
N LEU A 34 2.15 -12.65 -22.55
CA LEU A 34 2.83 -12.95 -21.29
C LEU A 34 3.67 -11.76 -20.82
N GLU A 35 4.40 -11.10 -21.73
CA GLU A 35 5.14 -9.87 -21.46
C GLU A 35 4.21 -8.78 -20.93
N ASP A 36 3.09 -8.50 -21.62
CA ASP A 36 2.09 -7.52 -21.20
C ASP A 36 1.51 -7.87 -19.81
N ARG A 37 1.29 -9.16 -19.51
CA ARG A 37 0.86 -9.60 -18.17
C ARG A 37 1.95 -9.40 -17.11
N ILE A 38 3.21 -9.67 -17.44
CA ILE A 38 4.35 -9.52 -16.53
C ILE A 38 4.59 -8.03 -16.26
N PHE A 39 4.64 -7.18 -17.29
CA PHE A 39 4.77 -5.73 -17.14
C PHE A 39 3.61 -5.15 -16.34
N LYS A 40 2.37 -5.53 -16.67
CA LYS A 40 1.19 -5.15 -15.88
C LYS A 40 1.28 -5.65 -14.43
N THR A 41 2.01 -6.71 -14.12
CA THR A 41 2.16 -7.22 -12.75
C THR A 41 3.32 -6.54 -12.01
N LEU A 42 4.41 -6.23 -12.70
CA LEU A 42 5.60 -5.56 -12.14
C LEU A 42 5.39 -4.05 -11.93
N GLU A 43 4.66 -3.38 -12.83
CA GLU A 43 4.29 -1.96 -12.66
C GLU A 43 3.27 -1.72 -11.54
N ARG A 44 2.56 -2.75 -11.08
CA ARG A 44 1.61 -2.67 -9.94
C ARG A 44 2.29 -2.38 -8.61
N HIS A 45 3.58 -2.68 -8.47
CA HIS A 45 4.26 -2.62 -7.17
C HIS A 45 5.46 -1.68 -7.27
N LYS A 46 5.28 -0.43 -6.85
CA LYS A 46 6.42 0.45 -6.54
C LYS A 46 7.06 -0.04 -5.24
N PHE A 47 8.04 -0.92 -5.36
CA PHE A 47 8.93 -1.24 -4.25
C PHE A 47 9.89 -0.06 -4.05
N THR A 48 9.70 0.72 -3.01
CA THR A 48 10.68 1.73 -2.61
C THR A 48 11.62 1.12 -1.58
N THR A 49 12.84 0.72 -1.96
CA THR A 49 13.95 0.46 -1.03
C THR A 49 14.80 1.72 -0.90
N VAL A 50 15.02 2.23 0.32
CA VAL A 50 15.42 3.64 0.48
C VAL A 50 16.59 3.85 1.44
N THR A 51 17.82 3.59 1.00
CA THR A 51 19.03 3.96 1.76
C THR A 51 19.36 5.45 1.56
N GLY A 52 19.10 6.30 2.57
CA GLY A 52 19.63 7.69 2.64
C GLY A 52 18.70 8.75 3.26
N ILE A 53 19.30 9.71 3.99
CA ILE A 53 18.64 10.79 4.78
C ILE A 53 17.72 11.70 3.95
N GLU A 54 18.02 11.93 2.66
CA GLU A 54 17.20 12.80 1.80
C GLU A 54 15.79 12.25 1.50
N LYS A 55 15.55 10.95 1.70
CA LYS A 55 14.32 10.28 1.27
C LYS A 55 13.38 9.84 2.40
N THR A 56 13.79 9.92 3.67
CA THR A 56 12.87 9.82 4.82
C THR A 56 11.77 10.88 4.72
N LEU A 57 12.13 12.07 4.25
CA LEU A 57 11.21 13.17 3.92
C LEU A 57 10.10 12.78 2.94
N ILE A 58 10.25 11.73 2.12
CA ILE A 58 9.20 11.29 1.20
C ILE A 58 8.08 10.59 1.97
N THR A 59 8.40 9.76 2.96
CA THR A 59 7.36 9.07 3.74
C THR A 59 6.58 10.07 4.59
N SER A 60 7.27 11.00 5.26
CA SER A 60 6.59 12.05 6.02
C SER A 60 5.73 12.94 5.09
N LYS A 61 6.21 13.29 3.90
CA LYS A 61 5.41 14.03 2.90
C LYS A 61 4.16 13.27 2.48
N ILE A 62 4.26 11.99 2.15
CA ILE A 62 3.11 11.17 1.75
C ILE A 62 2.12 11.03 2.91
N VAL A 63 2.59 10.79 4.13
CA VAL A 63 1.74 10.73 5.32
C VAL A 63 1.00 12.07 5.52
N ASN A 64 1.72 13.18 5.47
CA ASN A 64 1.15 14.52 5.62
C ASN A 64 0.14 14.83 4.51
N GLU A 65 0.42 14.45 3.26
CA GLU A 65 -0.49 14.60 2.12
C GLU A 65 -1.76 13.75 2.31
N LEU A 66 -1.63 12.49 2.74
CA LEU A 66 -2.77 11.62 3.00
C LEU A 66 -3.68 12.17 4.11
N ILE A 67 -3.10 12.66 5.20
CA ILE A 67 -3.86 13.22 6.32
C ILE A 67 -4.53 14.54 5.91
N SER A 68 -3.76 15.47 5.32
CA SER A 68 -4.26 16.80 4.97
C SER A 68 -5.30 16.78 3.85
N SER A 69 -5.18 15.88 2.87
CA SER A 69 -6.10 15.79 1.74
C SER A 69 -7.32 14.90 1.96
N ALA A 70 -7.46 14.25 3.12
CA ALA A 70 -8.62 13.41 3.42
C ALA A 70 -9.90 14.26 3.42
N GLY A 71 -10.92 13.81 2.69
CA GLY A 71 -12.20 14.53 2.56
C GLY A 71 -13.34 13.92 3.38
N ASN A 72 -13.36 12.59 3.51
CA ASN A 72 -14.48 11.87 4.12
C ASN A 72 -14.02 10.98 5.27
N GLN A 73 -12.99 10.15 5.04
CA GLN A 73 -12.57 9.13 5.99
C GLN A 73 -11.05 8.93 5.97
N LEU A 74 -10.49 8.75 7.16
CA LEU A 74 -9.09 8.38 7.36
C LEU A 74 -9.00 7.19 8.32
N LEU A 75 -8.42 6.10 7.83
CA LEU A 75 -8.20 4.88 8.60
C LEU A 75 -6.71 4.75 8.89
N VAL A 76 -6.33 4.68 10.16
CA VAL A 76 -4.92 4.66 10.57
C VAL A 76 -4.66 3.48 11.49
N ILE A 77 -3.68 2.66 11.17
CA ILE A 77 -3.05 1.72 12.11
C ILE A 77 -1.63 2.21 12.34
N THR A 78 -1.20 2.32 13.59
CA THR A 78 0.18 2.64 13.93
C THR A 78 0.54 2.05 15.28
N PRO A 79 1.77 1.55 15.51
CA PRO A 79 2.16 1.05 16.83
C PRO A 79 1.93 2.06 17.95
N TYR A 80 2.31 3.31 17.70
CA TYR A 80 2.10 4.44 18.60
C TYR A 80 2.12 5.74 17.81
N ILE A 81 1.81 6.85 18.48
CA ILE A 81 1.73 8.18 17.89
C ILE A 81 2.30 9.21 18.87
N ASP A 82 2.86 10.30 18.36
CA ASP A 82 3.36 11.42 19.16
C ASP A 82 2.35 12.57 19.21
N SER A 83 2.69 13.62 19.96
CA SER A 83 1.81 14.77 20.14
C SER A 83 1.60 15.58 18.86
N GLU A 84 2.59 15.60 17.96
CA GLU A 84 2.52 16.35 16.69
C GLU A 84 1.44 15.75 15.79
N TYR A 85 1.55 14.46 15.47
CA TYR A 85 0.54 13.81 14.63
C TYR A 85 -0.81 13.66 15.32
N THR A 86 -0.84 13.55 16.66
CA THR A 86 -2.10 13.60 17.41
C THR A 86 -2.81 14.94 17.20
N GLY A 87 -2.07 16.05 17.33
CA GLY A 87 -2.60 17.39 17.06
C GLY A 87 -3.13 17.51 15.63
N THR A 88 -2.38 17.02 14.65
CA THR A 88 -2.81 17.02 13.24
C THR A 88 -4.11 16.26 13.03
N LEU A 89 -4.27 15.05 13.61
CA LEU A 89 -5.50 14.27 13.47
C LEU A 89 -6.68 14.95 14.17
N MET A 90 -6.47 15.53 15.36
CA MET A 90 -7.52 16.24 16.10
C MET A 90 -7.98 17.50 15.35
N GLN A 91 -7.03 18.27 14.79
CA GLN A 91 -7.33 19.42 13.95
C GLN A 91 -8.11 18.99 12.71
N LYS A 92 -7.66 17.94 12.02
CA LYS A 92 -8.34 17.41 10.83
C LYS A 92 -9.78 16.99 11.14
N LYS A 93 -10.03 16.36 12.29
CA LYS A 93 -11.39 16.02 12.72
C LYS A 93 -12.22 17.26 13.03
N SER A 94 -11.64 18.24 13.71
CA SER A 94 -12.36 19.41 14.21
C SER A 94 -12.71 20.42 13.10
N GLU A 95 -11.81 20.62 12.14
CA GLU A 95 -11.96 21.63 11.09
C GLU A 95 -12.69 21.07 9.86
N ASP A 96 -12.33 19.87 9.42
CA ASP A 96 -12.81 19.30 8.15
C ASP A 96 -13.88 18.22 8.36
N ASN A 97 -14.22 17.88 9.61
CA ASN A 97 -15.20 16.86 9.97
C ASN A 97 -14.98 15.48 9.32
N VAL A 98 -13.72 15.12 9.04
CA VAL A 98 -13.35 13.80 8.49
C VAL A 98 -13.59 12.70 9.51
N ASP A 99 -14.09 11.54 9.12
CA ASP A 99 -14.20 10.39 10.02
C ASP A 99 -12.87 9.68 10.21
N ILE A 100 -12.31 9.77 11.41
CA ILE A 100 -10.99 9.20 11.73
C ILE A 100 -11.15 7.98 12.63
N ILE A 101 -10.66 6.84 12.15
CA ILE A 101 -10.53 5.61 12.94
C ILE A 101 -9.05 5.31 13.12
N LEU A 102 -8.60 5.34 14.37
CA LEU A 102 -7.20 5.14 14.75
C LEU A 102 -7.05 3.87 15.57
N VAL A 103 -6.21 2.96 15.09
CA VAL A 103 -5.83 1.73 15.78
C VAL A 103 -4.39 1.84 16.25
N THR A 104 -4.17 1.71 17.57
CA THR A 104 -2.81 1.69 18.15
C THR A 104 -2.52 0.44 18.95
N LYS A 105 -1.26 0.25 19.35
CA LYS A 105 -0.99 -0.70 20.42
C LYS A 105 -1.57 -0.20 21.74
N GLU A 106 -1.95 -1.14 22.60
CA GLU A 106 -2.20 -0.88 24.01
C GLU A 106 -0.99 -0.21 24.66
N LEU A 107 -1.26 0.79 25.52
CA LEU A 107 -0.20 1.57 26.19
C LEU A 107 0.79 0.70 26.98
N SER A 108 0.33 -0.43 27.54
CA SER A 108 1.14 -1.39 28.29
C SER A 108 2.18 -2.11 27.42
N GLN A 109 1.92 -2.25 26.12
CA GLN A 109 2.77 -2.97 25.16
C GLN A 109 3.81 -2.06 24.49
N ILE A 110 3.69 -0.74 24.64
CA ILE A 110 4.60 0.23 24.02
C ILE A 110 5.85 0.36 24.89
N LYS A 111 6.95 -0.24 24.43
CA LYS A 111 8.28 -0.13 25.05
C LYS A 111 8.95 1.21 24.72
N THR A 112 8.39 2.31 25.22
CA THR A 112 8.97 3.65 25.07
C THR A 112 9.13 4.38 26.40
N ASN A 113 10.26 5.07 26.53
CA ASN A 113 10.53 5.97 27.66
C ASN A 113 10.06 7.41 27.37
N LYS A 114 9.63 7.71 26.14
CA LYS A 114 9.17 9.05 25.75
C LYS A 114 7.82 9.34 26.41
N LYS A 115 7.80 10.34 27.30
CA LYS A 115 6.58 10.79 27.98
C LYS A 115 5.52 11.32 27.01
N GLU A 116 5.96 11.98 25.94
CA GLU A 116 5.11 12.57 24.91
C GLU A 116 4.20 11.53 24.24
N ILE A 117 4.72 10.34 23.89
CA ILE A 117 3.90 9.26 23.31
C ILE A 117 2.79 8.83 24.27
N LYS A 118 3.11 8.72 25.56
CA LYS A 118 2.10 8.34 26.58
C LYS A 118 1.05 9.43 26.76
N GLN A 119 1.43 10.70 26.65
CA GLN A 119 0.51 11.83 26.73
C GLN A 119 -0.38 11.91 25.49
N ALA A 120 0.18 11.72 24.30
CA ALA A 120 -0.54 11.68 23.02
C ALA A 120 -1.66 10.62 23.03
N ILE A 121 -1.35 9.39 23.45
CA ILE A 121 -2.34 8.32 23.57
C ILE A 121 -3.43 8.65 24.60
N LYS A 122 -3.06 9.26 25.73
CA LYS A 122 -4.04 9.71 26.73
C LYS A 122 -4.95 10.82 26.18
N LEU A 123 -4.40 11.73 25.38
CA LEU A 123 -5.16 12.82 24.76
C LEU A 123 -6.18 12.26 23.77
N LEU A 124 -5.80 11.28 22.95
CA LEU A 124 -6.70 10.59 22.02
C LEU A 124 -7.86 9.89 22.75
N LYS A 125 -7.58 9.22 23.88
CA LYS A 125 -8.64 8.63 24.72
C LYS A 125 -9.62 9.66 25.29
N GLY A 126 -9.16 10.89 25.50
CA GLY A 126 -9.99 11.99 25.96
C GLY A 126 -10.74 12.72 24.84
N PHE A 127 -10.48 12.39 23.58
CA PHE A 127 -11.07 13.05 22.41
C PHE A 127 -12.01 12.10 21.66
N ASP A 128 -13.28 12.13 22.05
CA ASP A 128 -14.35 11.24 21.58
C ASP A 128 -14.66 11.36 20.08
N GLN A 129 -14.26 12.45 19.43
CA GLN A 129 -14.49 12.64 18.00
C GLN A 129 -13.60 11.74 17.12
N ILE A 130 -12.50 11.19 17.66
CA ILE A 130 -11.67 10.20 16.98
C ILE A 130 -11.98 8.81 17.56
N GLN A 131 -12.30 7.86 16.70
CA GLN A 131 -12.51 6.48 17.13
C GLN A 131 -11.17 5.81 17.38
N HIS A 132 -10.69 5.87 18.63
CA HIS A 132 -9.43 5.25 19.04
C HIS A 132 -9.65 3.83 19.57
N ILE A 133 -8.97 2.86 18.96
CA ILE A 133 -9.01 1.44 19.29
C ILE A 133 -7.60 0.99 19.65
N GLU A 134 -7.47 0.28 20.76
CA GLU A 134 -6.20 -0.32 21.18
C GLU A 134 -6.23 -1.83 20.95
N ILE A 135 -5.15 -2.35 20.37
CA ILE A 135 -4.96 -3.79 20.11
C ILE A 135 -3.57 -4.24 20.55
N LEU A 136 -3.36 -5.56 20.66
CA LEU A 136 -2.03 -6.10 20.98
C LEU A 136 -1.05 -6.01 19.81
N PHE A 137 -1.54 -6.15 18.56
CA PHE A 137 -0.72 -6.36 17.38
C PHE A 137 -0.86 -5.27 16.31
N ALA A 138 -0.59 -4.01 16.64
CA ALA A 138 -0.37 -2.94 15.64
C ALA A 138 1.14 -2.74 15.41
N ASN A 139 1.75 -3.50 14.51
CA ASN A 139 3.22 -3.47 14.30
C ASN A 139 3.68 -2.64 13.09
N SER A 140 2.76 -2.20 12.24
CA SER A 140 3.05 -1.45 11.01
C SER A 140 2.24 -0.17 10.97
N LEU A 141 2.72 0.80 10.21
CA LEU A 141 1.94 1.96 9.81
C LEU A 141 1.08 1.59 8.61
N LEU A 142 -0.23 1.72 8.72
CA LEU A 142 -1.16 1.67 7.60
C LEU A 142 -2.03 2.92 7.64
N ILE A 143 -2.11 3.64 6.53
CA ILE A 143 -3.02 4.77 6.36
C ILE A 143 -3.85 4.49 5.11
N ILE A 144 -5.17 4.57 5.21
CA ILE A 144 -6.10 4.51 4.08
C ILE A 144 -6.91 5.80 4.09
N LYS A 145 -6.82 6.55 2.99
CA LYS A 145 -7.54 7.80 2.79
C LYS A 145 -8.69 7.58 1.82
N ASP A 146 -9.91 7.89 2.25
CA ASP A 146 -11.13 7.92 1.44
C ASP A 146 -11.43 6.64 0.63
N GLN A 147 -10.77 5.52 0.95
CA GLN A 147 -10.78 4.29 0.14
C GLN A 147 -10.24 4.47 -1.29
N GLU A 148 -9.43 5.51 -1.51
CA GLU A 148 -8.84 5.86 -2.80
C GLU A 148 -7.31 5.77 -2.82
N GLU A 149 -6.68 5.96 -1.66
CA GLU A 149 -5.23 5.94 -1.53
C GLU A 149 -4.84 5.23 -0.24
N ALA A 150 -3.74 4.49 -0.29
CA ALA A 150 -3.23 3.82 0.90
C ALA A 150 -1.70 3.82 0.96
N LEU A 151 -1.18 3.87 2.18
CA LEU A 151 0.23 3.69 2.50
C LEU A 151 0.35 2.61 3.57
N ILE A 152 1.09 1.55 3.27
CA ILE A 152 1.59 0.62 4.30
C ILE A 152 3.09 0.81 4.47
N SER A 153 3.59 0.87 5.69
CA SER A 153 5.00 1.13 5.98
C SER A 153 5.46 0.43 7.26
N THR A 154 6.76 0.15 7.33
CA THR A 154 7.43 -0.35 8.55
C THR A 154 7.56 0.73 9.62
N GLY A 155 7.23 1.98 9.29
CA GLY A 155 7.34 3.11 10.20
C GLY A 155 6.25 3.16 11.28
N VAL A 156 6.28 4.27 12.01
CA VAL A 156 5.38 4.61 13.10
C VAL A 156 4.99 6.08 12.93
N LEU A 157 3.75 6.43 13.28
CA LEU A 157 3.22 7.78 13.14
C LEU A 157 3.82 8.75 14.18
N THR A 158 5.12 9.01 14.07
CA THR A 158 5.86 9.98 14.89
C THR A 158 6.82 10.75 14.00
N LYS A 159 7.12 11.99 14.36
CA LYS A 159 8.01 12.87 13.61
C LYS A 159 9.38 12.23 13.41
N ASP A 160 10.00 11.80 14.51
CA ASP A 160 11.32 11.17 14.48
C ASP A 160 11.34 9.91 13.61
N ASN A 161 10.31 9.08 13.70
CA ASN A 161 10.26 7.87 12.90
C ASN A 161 10.09 8.21 11.41
N LEU A 162 9.20 9.12 11.06
CA LEU A 162 8.90 9.44 9.66
C LEU A 162 9.96 10.31 8.98
N GLU A 163 10.68 11.16 9.72
CA GLU A 163 11.67 12.09 9.16
C GLU A 163 13.12 11.62 9.30
N ILE A 164 13.42 10.82 10.33
CA ILE A 164 14.81 10.45 10.67
C ILE A 164 15.07 8.96 10.48
N SER A 165 14.09 8.11 10.79
CA SER A 165 14.28 6.65 10.78
C SER A 165 14.11 6.05 9.39
N TYR A 166 14.93 5.06 9.05
CA TYR A 166 14.75 4.29 7.82
C TYR A 166 13.38 3.60 7.82
N ASN A 167 12.55 3.92 6.83
CA ASN A 167 11.23 3.31 6.63
C ASN A 167 11.10 2.75 5.22
N LEU A 168 10.53 1.56 5.13
CA LEU A 168 10.11 0.94 3.88
C LEU A 168 8.59 1.01 3.82
N GLY A 169 8.04 1.52 2.72
CA GLY A 169 6.60 1.53 2.52
C GLY A 169 6.18 1.26 1.09
N LEU A 170 4.90 0.95 0.93
CA LEU A 170 4.20 0.84 -0.34
C LEU A 170 3.05 1.84 -0.31
N PHE A 171 3.11 2.81 -1.22
CA PHE A 171 2.02 3.71 -1.52
C PHE A 171 1.30 3.21 -2.77
N THR A 172 -0.03 3.16 -2.71
CA THR A 172 -0.86 2.68 -3.82
C THR A 172 -2.14 3.51 -3.96
N LYS A 173 -2.61 3.63 -5.20
CA LYS A 173 -3.93 4.13 -5.57
C LYS A 173 -4.77 3.04 -6.26
N GLU A 174 -4.25 1.80 -6.29
CA GLU A 174 -4.90 0.69 -6.97
C GLU A 174 -6.03 0.13 -6.12
N LYS A 175 -7.22 0.03 -6.71
CA LYS A 175 -8.44 -0.39 -5.99
C LYS A 175 -8.33 -1.77 -5.36
N ASP A 176 -7.62 -2.70 -6.01
CA ASP A 176 -7.44 -4.06 -5.51
C ASP A 176 -6.56 -4.08 -4.24
N ASP A 177 -5.46 -3.33 -4.22
CA ASP A 177 -4.58 -3.23 -3.06
C ASP A 177 -5.29 -2.53 -1.90
N ILE A 178 -6.01 -1.44 -2.18
CA ILE A 178 -6.78 -0.71 -1.17
C ILE A 178 -7.83 -1.63 -0.55
N LYS A 179 -8.49 -2.48 -1.35
CA LYS A 179 -9.44 -3.48 -0.84
C LYS A 179 -8.75 -4.48 0.08
N ILE A 180 -7.54 -4.95 -0.27
CA ILE A 180 -6.74 -5.85 0.59
C ILE A 180 -6.41 -5.15 1.91
N PHE A 181 -5.93 -3.90 1.87
CA PHE A 181 -5.59 -3.14 3.07
C PHE A 181 -6.82 -2.81 3.91
N LYS A 182 -7.95 -2.51 3.30
CA LYS A 182 -9.22 -2.29 4.01
C LYS A 182 -9.67 -3.56 4.72
N ASN A 183 -9.60 -4.72 4.07
CA ASN A 183 -9.91 -6.00 4.70
C ASN A 183 -8.97 -6.28 5.87
N PHE A 184 -7.67 -6.01 5.71
CA PHE A 184 -6.69 -6.12 6.79
C PHE A 184 -7.03 -5.16 7.95
N PHE A 185 -7.40 -3.92 7.66
CA PHE A 185 -7.84 -2.95 8.67
C PHE A 185 -9.08 -3.43 9.43
N GLN A 186 -10.07 -3.97 8.71
CA GLN A 186 -11.31 -4.52 9.28
C GLN A 186 -11.06 -5.66 10.28
N MET A 187 -9.98 -6.43 10.12
CA MET A 187 -9.61 -7.47 11.09
C MET A 187 -9.17 -6.92 12.45
N HIS A 188 -8.75 -5.65 12.49
CA HIS A 188 -8.23 -4.99 13.69
C HIS A 188 -9.26 -4.13 14.41
N VAL A 189 -10.48 -4.03 13.88
CA VAL A 189 -11.57 -3.29 14.51
C VAL A 189 -12.76 -4.20 14.82
N PRO A 190 -13.63 -3.83 15.78
CA PRO A 190 -14.82 -4.61 16.08
C PRO A 190 -15.78 -4.75 14.88
N LYS A 191 -16.34 -5.95 14.67
CA LYS A 191 -17.21 -6.28 13.52
C LYS A 191 -18.46 -5.40 13.37
N PHE A 192 -18.89 -4.73 14.43
CA PHE A 192 -20.06 -3.85 14.41
C PHE A 192 -19.74 -2.45 13.85
N MET A 193 -18.46 -2.05 13.79
CA MET A 193 -18.07 -0.79 13.16
C MET A 193 -18.16 -0.93 11.64
N LYS A 194 -18.96 -0.08 11.01
CA LYS A 194 -19.01 0.03 9.55
C LYS A 194 -17.88 0.94 9.09
N ILE A 195 -17.06 0.44 8.16
CA ILE A 195 -15.92 1.14 7.56
C ILE A 195 -16.14 1.29 6.06
#